data_AF-A0A950C160-F1
#
_entry.id   AF-A0A950C160-F1
#
_cell.length_a   1.000
_cell.length_b   1.000
_cell.length_c   1.000
_cell.angle_alpha   90.00
_cell.angle_beta   90.00
_cell.angle_gamma   90.00
#
_symmetry.space_group_name_H-M   'P 1'
#
loop_
_entity.id
_entity.type
_entity.pdbx_description
1 polymer ?
#
loop_
_entity_poly.entity_id
_entity_poly.type
_entity_poly.pdbx_seq_one_letter_code
_entity_poly.pdbx_strand_id
1 'polypeptide(L)'
;MMDDDLDLRDFANVTRLFPLPNLVMFPHVVLPLHVFEPRYRQMTEDALAGDRLITMVQITPPASGEHWTEPVPLESVGCLGKIIQHQRLANGRFNLLLLGRKRVRLLREIPTEKLYRIAEVDILQDQPAALPEGPARVELIGLFRQLFESQRKLDPDLAELLNKPVPLGLFADIITHALDPPPALKQRLLAESSVDRRVDTIRTVLRQVTPGEGQHRPFPPPFSVN
;
A
#
# COMPACT_ATOMS: atom_id res chain seq x y z
N MET A 1 8.97 17.56 -9.96
CA MET A 1 9.26 17.06 -8.60
C MET A 1 7.91 16.82 -7.97
N MET A 2 7.54 15.56 -7.69
CA MET A 2 6.28 15.28 -7.00
C MET A 2 6.39 15.76 -5.55
N ASP A 3 5.28 16.23 -4.98
CA ASP A 3 5.17 16.75 -3.61
C ASP A 3 5.69 15.74 -2.55
N ASP A 4 5.71 14.45 -2.90
CA ASP A 4 6.19 13.34 -2.08
C ASP A 4 7.66 13.42 -1.67
N ASP A 5 8.54 14.00 -2.50
CA ASP A 5 9.97 14.09 -2.19
C ASP A 5 10.31 15.29 -1.30
N LEU A 6 9.40 16.26 -1.15
CA LEU A 6 9.53 17.36 -0.18
C LEU A 6 9.18 16.89 1.23
N ASP A 7 8.20 16.01 1.33
CA ASP A 7 7.58 15.55 2.56
C ASP A 7 8.43 14.54 3.36
N LEU A 8 9.43 13.93 2.72
CA LEU A 8 10.28 12.88 3.31
C LEU A 8 11.76 13.26 3.40
N ARG A 9 12.13 14.53 3.14
CA ARG A 9 13.53 14.97 3.14
C ARG A 9 14.26 14.71 4.46
N ASP A 10 13.52 14.84 5.56
CA ASP A 10 14.05 14.65 6.92
C ASP A 10 13.64 13.29 7.51
N PHE A 11 13.18 12.34 6.68
CA PHE A 11 12.83 11.01 7.14
C PHE A 11 14.09 10.29 7.63
N ALA A 12 14.15 9.96 8.92
CA ALA A 12 15.33 9.42 9.58
C ALA A 12 15.61 7.93 9.28
N ASN A 13 15.01 7.36 8.23
CA ASN A 13 15.06 5.93 7.91
C ASN A 13 14.62 5.01 9.06
N VAL A 14 13.86 5.53 10.03
CA VAL A 14 13.29 4.78 11.15
C VAL A 14 11.79 4.99 11.15
N THR A 15 11.03 3.90 11.27
CA THR A 15 9.57 3.94 11.16
C THR A 15 8.89 3.02 12.18
N ARG A 16 7.66 3.39 12.53
CA ARG A 16 6.76 2.59 13.35
C ARG A 16 6.08 1.56 12.46
N LEU A 17 6.14 0.30 12.85
CA LEU A 17 5.53 -0.78 12.07
C LEU A 17 4.08 -0.99 12.49
N PHE A 18 3.21 -1.11 11.50
CA PHE A 18 1.82 -1.55 11.64
C PHE A 18 1.66 -2.91 10.93
N PRO A 19 1.99 -4.03 11.59
CA PRO A 19 1.81 -5.36 11.04
C PRO A 19 0.34 -5.74 10.95
N LEU A 20 -0.13 -6.15 9.76
CA LEU A 20 -1.48 -6.67 9.58
C LEU A 20 -1.50 -7.93 8.70
N PRO A 21 -2.39 -8.91 8.99
CA PRO A 21 -2.61 -10.05 8.12
C PRO A 21 -3.28 -9.61 6.82
N ASN A 22 -2.83 -10.18 5.70
CA ASN A 22 -3.51 -10.10 4.39
C ASN A 22 -3.74 -8.68 3.83
N LEU A 23 -3.14 -7.64 4.40
CA LEU A 23 -3.31 -6.27 3.97
C LEU A 23 -2.01 -5.72 3.36
N VAL A 24 -2.02 -5.47 2.04
CA VAL A 24 -0.95 -4.74 1.34
C VAL A 24 -1.44 -3.34 1.02
N MET A 25 -0.65 -2.34 1.40
CA MET A 25 -0.85 -0.95 0.98
C MET A 25 0.17 -0.58 -0.10
N PHE A 26 -0.25 0.22 -1.08
CA PHE A 26 0.63 0.73 -2.13
C PHE A 26 0.88 2.24 -1.97
N PRO A 27 1.97 2.78 -2.53
CA PRO A 27 2.13 4.23 -2.68
C PRO A 27 0.92 4.89 -3.35
N HIS A 28 0.66 6.15 -2.99
CA HIS A 28 -0.41 7.02 -3.52
C HIS A 28 -1.85 6.58 -3.20
N VAL A 29 -2.05 5.41 -2.60
CA VAL A 29 -3.36 4.92 -2.17
C VAL A 29 -3.70 5.49 -0.79
N VAL A 30 -4.95 5.91 -0.62
CA VAL A 30 -5.50 6.27 0.70
C VAL A 30 -6.20 5.06 1.31
N LEU A 31 -5.82 4.71 2.54
CA LEU A 31 -6.38 3.60 3.29
C LEU A 31 -7.09 4.11 4.55
N PRO A 32 -8.41 3.92 4.68
CA PRO A 32 -9.11 4.17 5.94
C PRO A 32 -8.80 3.06 6.95
N LEU A 33 -8.47 3.44 8.19
CA LEU A 33 -8.14 2.52 9.27
C LEU A 33 -8.94 2.83 10.53
N HIS A 34 -9.47 1.78 11.17
CA HIS A 34 -9.98 1.85 12.54
C HIS A 34 -8.95 1.25 13.50
N VAL A 35 -8.35 2.08 14.34
CA VAL A 35 -7.28 1.70 15.27
C VAL A 35 -7.84 1.56 16.67
N PHE A 36 -7.84 0.34 17.20
CA PHE A 36 -8.42 0.03 18.50
C PHE A 36 -7.50 -0.73 19.45
N GLU A 37 -6.55 -1.51 18.94
CA GLU A 37 -5.60 -2.26 19.78
C GLU A 37 -4.69 -1.31 20.59
N PRO A 38 -4.40 -1.59 21.88
CA PRO A 38 -3.54 -0.74 22.71
C PRO A 38 -2.20 -0.37 22.07
N ARG A 39 -1.50 -1.34 21.46
CA ARG A 39 -0.23 -1.11 20.77
C ARG A 39 -0.34 -0.09 19.64
N TYR A 40 -1.38 -0.19 18.82
CA TYR A 40 -1.57 0.69 17.67
C TYR A 40 -2.16 2.05 18.06
N ARG A 41 -2.89 2.13 19.18
CA ARG A 41 -3.26 3.42 19.77
C ARG A 41 -2.03 4.20 20.23
N GLN A 42 -1.11 3.57 20.97
CA GLN A 42 0.15 4.20 21.38
C GLN A 42 0.99 4.60 20.15
N MET A 43 1.10 3.72 19.15
CA MET A 43 1.77 4.03 17.90
C MET A 43 1.18 5.24 17.18
N THR A 44 -0.15 5.34 17.13
CA THR A 44 -0.86 6.44 16.49
C THR A 44 -0.62 7.75 17.23
N GLU A 45 -0.68 7.75 18.56
CA GLU A 45 -0.37 8.92 19.38
C GLU A 45 1.07 9.39 19.16
N ASP A 46 2.04 8.46 19.17
CA ASP A 46 3.45 8.76 18.93
C ASP A 46 3.72 9.24 17.50
N ALA A 47 2.97 8.75 16.49
CA ALA A 47 3.07 9.22 15.12
C ALA A 47 2.50 10.64 14.99
N LEU A 48 1.32 10.90 15.54
CA LEU A 48 0.66 12.21 15.49
C LEU A 48 1.44 13.31 16.21
N ALA A 49 2.18 12.96 17.26
CA ALA A 49 3.07 13.86 17.98
C ALA A 49 4.39 14.16 17.24
N GLY A 50 4.71 13.41 16.19
CA GLY A 50 5.93 13.55 15.41
C GLY A 50 5.67 13.72 13.91
N ASP A 51 6.29 12.85 13.12
CA ASP A 51 6.30 12.86 11.65
C ASP A 51 5.00 12.42 10.97
N ARG A 52 4.06 11.85 11.75
CA ARG A 52 2.81 11.24 11.26
C ARG A 52 3.04 10.05 10.32
N LEU A 53 4.23 9.46 10.37
CA LEU A 53 4.61 8.34 9.52
C LEU A 53 4.44 7.00 10.24
N ILE A 54 3.83 6.06 9.54
CA ILE A 54 3.71 4.65 9.94
C ILE A 54 3.92 3.77 8.72
N THR A 55 4.55 2.61 8.88
CA THR A 55 4.75 1.65 7.79
C THR A 55 3.79 0.49 7.93
N MET A 56 2.93 0.33 6.93
CA MET A 56 2.09 -0.86 6.77
C MET A 56 2.97 -2.00 6.26
N VAL A 57 2.98 -3.12 6.97
CA VAL A 57 3.75 -4.31 6.61
C VAL A 57 2.90 -5.56 6.83
N GLN A 58 2.99 -6.53 5.92
CA GLN A 58 2.30 -7.80 6.11
C GLN A 58 3.04 -8.67 7.11
N ILE A 59 2.28 -9.45 7.88
CA ILE A 59 2.82 -10.60 8.61
C ILE A 59 2.97 -11.77 7.63
N THR A 60 4.07 -12.49 7.73
CA THR A 60 4.28 -13.72 6.97
C THR A 60 3.60 -14.87 7.71
N PRO A 61 2.69 -15.62 7.07
CA PRO A 61 2.07 -16.78 7.71
C PRO A 61 3.13 -17.88 7.96
N PRO A 62 2.99 -18.69 9.02
CA PRO A 62 3.87 -19.82 9.25
C PRO A 62 3.78 -20.82 8.08
N ALA A 63 4.85 -21.58 7.85
CA ALA A 63 4.82 -22.65 6.85
C ALA A 63 3.78 -23.71 7.25
N SER A 64 3.30 -24.48 6.26
CA SER A 64 2.30 -25.51 6.52
C SER A 64 2.79 -26.51 7.57
N GLY A 65 2.10 -26.58 8.71
CA GLY A 65 2.46 -27.45 9.83
C GLY A 65 3.36 -26.81 10.89
N GLU A 66 3.76 -25.55 10.72
CA GLU A 66 4.48 -24.78 11.74
C GLU A 66 3.51 -23.97 12.63
N HIS A 67 3.96 -23.68 13.85
CA HIS A 67 3.24 -22.81 14.77
C HIS A 67 3.63 -21.35 14.55
N TRP A 68 2.74 -20.44 14.93
CA TRP A 68 3.07 -19.02 15.01
C TRP A 68 4.23 -18.81 15.99
N THR A 69 5.22 -18.03 15.56
CA THR A 69 6.30 -17.55 16.41
C THR A 69 5.97 -16.16 16.93
N GLU A 70 6.51 -15.81 18.11
CA GLU A 70 6.43 -14.46 18.66
C GLU A 70 7.84 -13.86 18.79
N PRO A 71 8.11 -12.66 18.24
CA PRO A 71 7.18 -11.86 17.43
C PRO A 71 6.89 -12.50 16.07
N VAL A 72 5.67 -12.32 15.57
CA VAL A 72 5.27 -12.82 14.24
C VAL A 72 6.21 -12.31 13.14
N PRO A 73 6.65 -13.17 12.20
CA PRO A 73 7.52 -12.75 11.11
C PRO A 73 6.85 -11.73 10.19
N LEU A 74 7.64 -10.84 9.61
CA LEU A 74 7.17 -9.78 8.72
C LEU A 74 7.72 -9.96 7.32
N GLU A 75 6.94 -9.50 6.35
CA GLU A 75 7.43 -9.31 4.99
C GLU A 75 8.56 -8.27 4.94
N SER A 76 9.54 -8.51 4.07
CA SER A 76 10.73 -7.65 3.96
C SER A 76 10.45 -6.27 3.35
N VAL A 77 9.31 -6.09 2.68
CA VAL A 77 8.91 -4.82 2.06
C VAL A 77 7.51 -4.44 2.55
N GLY A 78 7.38 -3.20 3.00
CA GLY A 78 6.13 -2.55 3.36
C GLY A 78 5.93 -1.25 2.60
N CYS A 79 4.87 -0.52 2.98
CA CYS A 79 4.58 0.81 2.45
C CYS A 79 4.57 1.82 3.60
N LEU A 80 5.45 2.82 3.51
CA LEU A 80 5.46 3.98 4.37
C LEU A 80 4.24 4.86 4.04
N GLY A 81 3.38 5.07 5.02
CA GLY A 81 2.20 5.90 4.92
C GLY A 81 2.28 7.13 5.83
N LYS A 82 1.60 8.19 5.44
CA LYS A 82 1.43 9.43 6.22
C LYS A 82 -0.01 9.59 6.66
N ILE A 83 -0.25 9.82 7.94
CA ILE A 83 -1.59 10.09 8.46
C ILE A 83 -2.01 11.48 7.98
N ILE A 84 -2.96 11.52 7.03
CA ILE A 84 -3.46 12.77 6.43
C ILE A 84 -4.72 13.29 7.12
N GLN A 85 -5.49 12.40 7.75
CA GLN A 85 -6.65 12.76 8.58
C GLN A 85 -6.76 11.80 9.75
N HIS A 86 -7.20 12.30 10.91
CA HIS A 86 -7.48 11.47 12.07
C HIS A 86 -8.69 11.99 12.86
N GLN A 87 -9.36 11.08 13.55
CA GLN A 87 -10.39 11.37 14.53
C GLN A 87 -10.15 10.49 15.75
N ARG A 88 -9.89 11.10 16.92
CA ARG A 88 -9.85 10.38 18.20
C ARG A 88 -11.27 10.19 18.70
N LEU A 89 -11.62 8.96 19.04
CA LEU A 89 -12.93 8.58 19.57
C LEU A 89 -12.92 8.64 21.11
N ALA A 90 -14.10 8.71 21.72
CA ALA A 90 -14.25 8.87 23.18
C ALA A 90 -13.59 7.76 24.02
N ASN A 91 -13.43 6.56 23.45
CA ASN A 91 -12.77 5.42 24.09
C ASN A 91 -11.26 5.32 23.78
N GLY A 92 -10.67 6.38 23.22
CA GLY A 92 -9.25 6.46 22.85
C GLY A 92 -8.89 5.71 21.56
N ARG A 93 -9.85 5.13 20.84
CA ARG A 93 -9.64 4.57 19.50
C ARG A 93 -9.47 5.69 18.47
N PHE A 94 -8.99 5.35 17.28
CA PHE A 94 -8.84 6.32 16.19
C PHE A 94 -9.49 5.83 14.90
N ASN A 95 -10.09 6.74 14.15
CA ASN A 95 -10.28 6.58 12.71
C ASN A 95 -9.20 7.39 12.00
N LEU A 96 -8.48 6.77 11.06
CA LEU A 96 -7.40 7.40 10.30
C LEU A 96 -7.67 7.32 8.79
N LEU A 97 -7.23 8.32 8.04
CA LEU A 97 -6.92 8.18 6.63
C LEU A 97 -5.40 8.20 6.47
N LEU A 98 -4.86 7.10 5.94
CA LEU A 98 -3.43 6.91 5.72
C LEU A 98 -3.12 6.99 4.23
N LEU A 99 -2.27 7.92 3.80
CA LEU A 99 -1.83 8.04 2.42
C LEU A 99 -0.49 7.34 2.22
N GLY A 100 -0.41 6.39 1.29
CA GLY A 100 0.82 5.69 0.94
C GLY A 100 1.79 6.65 0.29
N ARG A 101 3.06 6.63 0.72
CA ARG A 101 4.10 7.56 0.23
C ARG A 101 5.15 6.82 -0.57
N LYS A 102 5.81 5.83 0.03
CA LYS A 102 6.91 5.10 -0.59
C LYS A 102 6.92 3.64 -0.16
N ARG A 103 7.44 2.79 -1.03
CA ARG A 103 7.89 1.44 -0.64
C ARG A 103 9.08 1.57 0.30
N VAL A 104 9.11 0.73 1.32
CA VAL A 104 10.26 0.64 2.22
C VAL A 104 10.67 -0.80 2.42
N ARG A 105 11.97 -1.05 2.37
CA ARG A 105 12.57 -2.34 2.73
C ARG A 105 12.96 -2.30 4.20
N LEU A 106 12.50 -3.28 4.96
CA LEU A 106 12.90 -3.47 6.35
C LEU A 106 14.35 -3.97 6.38
N LEU A 107 15.22 -3.25 7.09
CA LEU A 107 16.62 -3.63 7.28
C LEU A 107 16.78 -4.43 8.57
N ARG A 108 16.29 -3.87 9.68
CA ARG A 108 16.31 -4.52 10.99
C ARG A 108 15.30 -3.87 11.93
N GLU A 109 14.79 -4.67 12.86
CA GLU A 109 14.00 -4.15 13.96
C GLU A 109 14.89 -3.53 15.04
N ILE A 110 14.37 -2.47 15.66
CA ILE A 110 15.02 -1.74 16.74
C ILE A 110 14.35 -2.17 18.05
N PRO A 111 15.11 -2.74 19.02
CA PRO A 111 14.57 -3.04 20.34
C PRO A 111 13.96 -1.79 21.00
N THR A 112 12.79 -1.94 21.61
CA THR A 112 12.04 -0.83 22.18
C THR A 112 11.13 -1.28 23.31
N GLU A 113 10.92 -0.39 24.29
CA GLU A 113 9.94 -0.56 25.38
C GLU A 113 8.51 -0.16 24.95
N LYS A 114 8.33 0.29 23.70
CA LYS A 114 7.02 0.63 23.14
C LYS A 114 6.21 -0.65 22.89
N LEU A 115 4.89 -0.52 22.91
CA LEU A 115 3.96 -1.62 22.65
C LEU A 115 3.92 -2.04 21.17
N TYR A 116 4.52 -1.24 20.29
CA TYR A 116 4.58 -1.46 18.84
C TYR A 116 6.03 -1.57 18.38
N ARG A 117 6.23 -2.21 17.23
CA ARG A 117 7.55 -2.50 16.66
C ARG A 117 8.10 -1.30 15.91
N ILE A 118 9.41 -1.11 15.93
CA ILE A 118 10.13 -0.06 15.21
C ILE A 118 11.19 -0.73 14.36
N ALA A 119 11.43 -0.22 13.15
CA ALA A 119 12.51 -0.72 12.31
C ALA A 119 13.27 0.41 11.61
N GLU A 120 14.54 0.12 11.35
CA GLU A 120 15.33 0.81 10.35
C GLU A 120 14.92 0.31 8.96
N VAL A 121 14.73 1.24 8.02
CA VAL A 121 14.22 0.95 6.69
C VAL A 121 14.93 1.75 5.62
N ASP A 122 15.00 1.19 4.41
CA ASP A 122 15.41 1.91 3.20
C ASP A 122 14.22 2.22 2.31
N ILE A 123 14.17 3.44 1.77
CA ILE A 123 13.21 3.78 0.72
C ILE A 123 13.58 3.01 -0.55
N LEU A 124 12.64 2.19 -1.03
CA LEU A 124 12.80 1.44 -2.26
C LEU A 124 12.31 2.29 -3.44
N GLN A 125 13.25 2.71 -4.29
CA GLN A 125 12.97 3.51 -5.47
C GLN A 125 12.50 2.64 -6.65
N ASP A 126 11.60 3.21 -7.45
CA ASP A 126 11.16 2.61 -8.70
C ASP A 126 12.31 2.57 -9.74
N GLN A 127 12.37 1.50 -10.52
CA GLN A 127 13.38 1.30 -11.56
C GLN A 127 12.73 0.98 -12.92
N PRO A 128 12.85 1.87 -13.92
CA PRO A 128 13.39 3.23 -13.83
C PRO A 128 12.47 4.15 -13.02
N ALA A 129 13.02 5.19 -12.40
CA ALA A 129 12.25 6.22 -11.68
C ALA A 129 11.50 7.19 -12.62
N ALA A 130 11.65 7.01 -13.93
CA ALA A 130 11.23 7.96 -14.94
C ALA A 130 9.70 7.97 -15.15
N LEU A 131 9.26 8.98 -15.92
CA LEU A 131 7.98 9.01 -16.62
C LEU A 131 8.16 8.34 -18.00
N PRO A 132 8.07 7.00 -18.16
CA PRO A 132 8.04 6.45 -19.51
C PRO A 132 6.64 6.72 -20.09
N GLU A 133 6.51 7.82 -20.81
CA GLU A 133 5.54 7.88 -21.89
C GLU A 133 5.97 6.86 -22.95
N GLY A 134 5.04 5.99 -23.36
CA GLY A 134 5.39 4.95 -24.33
C GLY A 134 4.30 3.91 -24.51
N PRO A 135 4.53 2.97 -25.45
CA PRO A 135 3.55 1.94 -25.82
C PRO A 135 3.07 1.13 -24.60
N ALA A 136 3.97 0.90 -23.63
CA ALA A 136 3.66 0.06 -22.50
C ALA A 136 2.52 0.60 -21.63
N ARG A 137 2.55 1.92 -21.43
CA ARG A 137 1.53 2.68 -20.71
C ARG A 137 0.20 2.69 -21.45
N VAL A 138 0.23 2.99 -22.75
CA VAL A 138 -0.98 3.04 -23.59
C VAL A 138 -1.70 1.69 -23.57
N GLU A 139 -0.95 0.61 -23.72
CA GLU A 139 -1.47 -0.75 -23.66
C GLU A 139 -2.08 -1.07 -22.28
N LEU A 140 -1.37 -0.74 -21.18
CA LEU A 140 -1.87 -1.00 -19.82
C LEU A 140 -3.17 -0.25 -19.53
N ILE A 141 -3.25 1.03 -19.92
CA ILE A 141 -4.47 1.84 -19.79
C ILE A 141 -5.59 1.23 -20.65
N GLY A 142 -5.29 0.80 -21.87
CA GLY A 142 -6.26 0.15 -22.76
C GLY A 142 -6.85 -1.12 -22.15
N LEU A 143 -6.00 -2.03 -21.65
CA LEU A 143 -6.43 -3.26 -20.97
C LEU A 143 -7.26 -2.96 -19.72
N PHE A 144 -6.84 -1.99 -18.92
CA PHE A 144 -7.57 -1.60 -17.71
C PHE A 144 -8.96 -1.02 -18.05
N ARG A 145 -9.06 -0.15 -19.07
CA ARG A 145 -10.34 0.40 -19.52
C ARG A 145 -11.29 -0.68 -20.02
N GLN A 146 -10.80 -1.62 -20.83
CA GLN A 146 -11.61 -2.74 -21.34
C GLN A 146 -12.21 -3.58 -20.21
N LEU A 147 -11.43 -3.85 -19.15
CA LEU A 147 -11.91 -4.59 -17.99
C LEU A 147 -13.03 -3.84 -17.25
N PHE A 148 -12.88 -2.53 -17.07
CA PHE A 148 -13.87 -1.76 -16.33
C PHE A 148 -15.09 -1.42 -17.19
N GLU A 149 -14.95 -1.00 -18.43
CA GLU A 149 -16.09 -0.76 -19.34
C GLU A 149 -17.04 -1.97 -19.45
N SER A 150 -16.50 -3.20 -19.33
CA SER A 150 -17.28 -4.43 -19.37
C SER A 150 -17.88 -4.87 -18.02
N GLN A 151 -17.41 -4.35 -16.88
CA GLN A 151 -17.78 -4.87 -15.55
C GLN A 151 -18.27 -3.79 -14.55
N ARG A 152 -17.85 -2.52 -14.66
CA ARG A 152 -18.11 -1.42 -13.70
C ARG A 152 -17.99 -0.02 -14.34
N LYS A 153 -18.72 0.96 -13.82
CA LYS A 153 -18.37 2.37 -14.09
C LYS A 153 -17.00 2.66 -13.44
N LEU A 154 -16.04 3.12 -14.22
CA LEU A 154 -14.79 3.69 -13.71
C LEU A 154 -15.11 4.86 -12.78
N ASP A 155 -14.43 4.91 -11.64
CA ASP A 155 -14.46 6.07 -10.77
C ASP A 155 -13.96 7.31 -11.55
N PRO A 156 -14.66 8.47 -11.50
CA PRO A 156 -14.28 9.65 -12.27
C PRO A 156 -12.86 10.16 -11.98
N ASP A 157 -12.42 10.12 -10.71
CA ASP A 157 -11.09 10.60 -10.32
C ASP A 157 -10.02 9.66 -10.86
N LEU A 158 -10.29 8.35 -10.84
CA LEU A 158 -9.43 7.35 -11.47
C LEU A 158 -9.37 7.53 -13.00
N ALA A 159 -10.51 7.79 -13.65
CA ALA A 159 -10.57 8.03 -15.09
C ALA A 159 -9.80 9.29 -15.49
N GLU A 160 -9.90 10.37 -14.71
CA GLU A 160 -9.13 11.58 -14.91
C GLU A 160 -7.63 11.29 -14.75
N LEU A 161 -7.25 10.54 -13.71
CA LEU A 161 -5.86 10.20 -13.45
C LEU A 161 -5.24 9.42 -14.62
N LEU A 162 -5.96 8.46 -15.23
CA LEU A 162 -5.51 7.72 -16.42
C LEU A 162 -5.09 8.62 -17.58
N ASN A 163 -5.64 9.83 -17.68
CA ASN A 163 -5.30 10.79 -18.72
C ASN A 163 -4.17 11.77 -18.34
N LYS A 164 -3.70 11.77 -17.09
CA LYS A 164 -2.62 12.66 -16.62
C LYS A 164 -1.22 12.08 -16.88
N PRO A 165 -0.22 12.92 -17.21
CA PRO A 165 1.16 12.48 -17.41
C PRO A 165 1.86 12.19 -16.07
N VAL A 166 1.51 11.06 -15.44
CA VAL A 166 2.15 10.57 -14.20
C VAL A 166 2.96 9.29 -14.45
N PRO A 167 3.92 8.91 -13.58
CA PRO A 167 4.82 7.79 -13.83
C PRO A 167 4.09 6.46 -13.99
N LEU A 168 4.64 5.59 -14.85
CA LEU A 168 4.06 4.27 -15.09
C LEU A 168 4.04 3.41 -13.81
N GLY A 169 5.05 3.55 -12.94
CA GLY A 169 5.08 2.88 -11.63
C GLY A 169 3.92 3.28 -10.72
N LEU A 170 3.54 4.56 -10.71
CA LEU A 170 2.36 5.03 -9.98
C LEU A 170 1.09 4.43 -10.56
N PHE A 171 0.95 4.38 -11.89
CA PHE A 171 -0.19 3.72 -12.53
C PHE A 171 -0.30 2.25 -12.19
N ALA A 172 0.83 1.53 -12.23
CA ALA A 172 0.88 0.13 -11.87
C ALA A 172 0.33 -0.09 -10.44
N ASP A 173 0.67 0.80 -9.51
CA ASP A 173 0.23 0.72 -8.12
C ASP A 173 -1.27 0.96 -7.95
N ILE A 174 -1.79 1.99 -8.61
CA ILE A 174 -3.22 2.32 -8.55
C ILE A 174 -4.06 1.25 -9.23
N ILE A 175 -3.62 0.75 -10.39
CA ILE A 175 -4.30 -0.35 -11.08
C ILE A 175 -4.28 -1.61 -10.21
N THR A 176 -3.13 -1.95 -9.61
CA THR A 176 -3.04 -3.11 -8.70
C THR A 176 -3.99 -2.96 -7.51
N HIS A 177 -4.09 -1.76 -6.93
CA HIS A 177 -5.04 -1.51 -5.86
C HIS A 177 -6.49 -1.68 -6.33
N ALA A 178 -6.85 -1.10 -7.48
CA ALA A 178 -8.19 -1.16 -8.04
C ALA A 178 -8.62 -2.59 -8.47
N LEU A 179 -7.68 -3.41 -8.96
CA LEU A 179 -7.92 -4.81 -9.31
C LEU A 179 -8.11 -5.71 -8.08
N ASP A 180 -7.63 -5.28 -6.91
CA ASP A 180 -7.71 -6.03 -5.65
C ASP A 180 -7.28 -7.52 -5.77
N PRO A 181 -6.12 -7.86 -6.38
CA PRO A 181 -5.71 -9.25 -6.52
C PRO A 181 -5.40 -9.90 -5.15
N PRO A 182 -5.26 -11.24 -5.09
CA PRO A 182 -4.93 -11.93 -3.85
C PRO A 182 -3.71 -11.32 -3.12
N PRO A 183 -3.71 -11.27 -1.77
CA PRO A 183 -2.66 -10.61 -0.98
C PRO A 183 -1.23 -11.02 -1.33
N ALA A 184 -1.00 -12.30 -1.63
CA ALA A 184 0.31 -12.80 -2.03
C ALA A 184 0.82 -12.14 -3.33
N LEU A 185 -0.07 -11.93 -4.31
CA LEU A 185 0.28 -11.23 -5.55
C LEU A 185 0.50 -9.73 -5.30
N LYS A 186 -0.34 -9.10 -4.47
CA LYS A 186 -0.11 -7.71 -4.05
C LYS A 186 1.24 -7.53 -3.37
N GLN A 187 1.63 -8.45 -2.50
CA GLN A 187 2.88 -8.37 -1.76
C GLN A 187 4.08 -8.49 -2.70
N ARG A 188 4.02 -9.42 -3.66
CA ARG A 188 5.01 -9.53 -4.74
C ARG A 188 5.13 -8.25 -5.56
N LEU A 189 4.00 -7.64 -5.94
CA LEU A 189 3.98 -6.38 -6.69
C LEU A 189 4.48 -5.19 -5.85
N LEU A 190 4.20 -5.16 -4.55
CA LEU A 190 4.75 -4.14 -3.65
C LEU A 190 6.28 -4.25 -3.54
N ALA A 191 6.80 -5.48 -3.43
CA ALA A 191 8.23 -5.75 -3.30
C ALA A 191 9.04 -5.55 -4.60
N GLU A 192 8.39 -5.53 -5.76
CA GLU A 192 9.05 -5.38 -7.06
C GLU A 192 9.36 -3.92 -7.40
N SER A 193 10.63 -3.54 -7.30
CA SER A 193 11.10 -2.19 -7.68
C SER A 193 11.07 -1.93 -9.19
N SER A 194 11.19 -2.97 -10.03
CA SER A 194 11.15 -2.78 -11.48
C SER A 194 9.73 -2.47 -11.95
N VAL A 195 9.57 -1.28 -12.52
CA VAL A 195 8.29 -0.84 -13.10
C VAL A 195 7.87 -1.80 -14.21
N ASP A 196 8.80 -2.16 -15.10
CA ASP A 196 8.50 -3.05 -16.23
C ASP A 196 8.01 -4.43 -15.76
N ARG A 197 8.70 -5.04 -14.78
CA ARG A 197 8.27 -6.34 -14.22
C ARG A 197 6.91 -6.28 -13.52
N ARG A 198 6.62 -5.19 -12.81
CA ARG A 198 5.28 -4.95 -12.24
C ARG A 198 4.23 -4.87 -13.35
N VAL A 199 4.48 -4.06 -14.37
CA VAL A 199 3.56 -3.84 -15.50
C VAL A 199 3.29 -5.15 -16.23
N ASP A 200 4.31 -5.96 -16.52
CA ASP A 200 4.14 -7.25 -17.20
C ASP A 200 3.34 -8.26 -16.35
N THR A 201 3.56 -8.25 -15.04
CA THR A 201 2.75 -9.05 -14.11
C THR A 201 1.29 -8.60 -14.13
N ILE A 202 1.02 -7.29 -14.06
CA ILE A 202 -0.33 -6.73 -14.08
C ILE A 202 -1.02 -7.02 -15.42
N ARG A 203 -0.31 -6.93 -16.55
CA ARG A 203 -0.83 -7.28 -17.88
C ARG A 203 -1.28 -8.72 -17.96
N THR A 204 -0.46 -9.63 -17.42
CA THR A 204 -0.81 -11.05 -17.37
C THR A 204 -2.12 -11.24 -16.59
N VAL A 205 -2.26 -10.58 -15.44
CA VAL A 205 -3.48 -10.62 -14.63
C VAL A 205 -4.67 -10.05 -15.40
N LEU A 206 -4.54 -8.85 -15.98
CA LEU A 206 -5.62 -8.21 -16.74
C LEU A 206 -6.11 -9.05 -17.93
N ARG A 207 -5.21 -9.75 -18.61
CA ARG A 207 -5.56 -10.64 -19.75
C ARG A 207 -6.24 -11.93 -19.29
N GLN A 208 -5.99 -12.38 -18.07
CA GLN A 208 -6.59 -13.58 -17.48
C GLN A 208 -7.94 -13.30 -16.82
N VAL A 209 -8.22 -12.04 -16.46
CA VAL A 209 -9.50 -11.65 -15.88
C VAL A 209 -10.55 -11.61 -17.01
N THR A 210 -11.34 -12.67 -17.11
CA THR A 210 -12.47 -12.75 -18.04
C THR A 210 -13.57 -11.75 -17.63
N PRO A 211 -14.24 -11.06 -18.58
CA PRO A 211 -15.45 -10.28 -18.30
C PRO A 211 -16.50 -11.10 -17.55
N GLY A 212 -16.66 -10.92 -16.24
CA GLY A 212 -17.75 -11.53 -15.46
C GLY A 212 -17.44 -12.06 -14.05
N GLU A 213 -16.18 -12.20 -13.63
CA GLU A 213 -15.82 -12.81 -12.32
C GLU A 213 -15.37 -11.83 -11.23
N GLY A 214 -15.62 -10.52 -11.38
CA GLY A 214 -15.24 -9.51 -10.39
C GLY A 214 -16.16 -9.49 -9.16
N GLN A 215 -15.73 -10.07 -8.04
CA GLN A 215 -16.44 -9.97 -6.75
C GLN A 215 -16.77 -8.50 -6.43
N HIS A 216 -18.07 -8.22 -6.29
CA HIS A 216 -18.62 -6.90 -5.99
C HIS A 216 -18.18 -6.49 -4.58
N ARG A 217 -17.26 -5.53 -4.47
CA ARG A 217 -16.97 -4.82 -3.22
C ARG A 217 -17.34 -3.35 -3.42
N PRO A 218 -18.27 -2.81 -2.61
CA PRO A 218 -18.63 -1.40 -2.68
C PRO A 218 -17.44 -0.51 -2.28
N PHE A 219 -17.37 0.68 -2.86
CA PHE A 219 -16.44 1.74 -2.47
C PHE A 219 -17.23 2.91 -1.84
N PRO A 220 -16.77 3.49 -0.71
CA PRO A 220 -15.61 3.06 0.07
C PRO A 220 -15.86 1.67 0.67
N PRO A 221 -14.80 0.84 0.82
CA PRO A 221 -14.95 -0.44 1.49
C PRO A 221 -15.53 -0.21 2.89
N PRO A 222 -16.40 -1.12 3.38
CA PRO A 222 -16.84 -1.04 4.77
C PRO A 222 -15.59 -1.01 5.66
N PHE A 223 -15.62 -0.19 6.71
CA PHE A 223 -14.60 -0.24 7.75
C PHE A 223 -14.42 -1.70 8.19
N SER A 224 -13.18 -2.14 8.34
CA SER A 224 -12.87 -3.50 8.80
C SER A 224 -13.65 -3.78 10.08
N VAL A 225 -14.64 -4.66 9.97
CA VAL A 225 -15.36 -5.21 11.13
C VAL A 225 -14.50 -6.34 11.66
N ASN A 226 -13.75 -6.03 12.72
CA ASN A 226 -13.24 -7.04 13.63
C ASN A 226 -14.23 -7.18 14.78
#